data_AF-L8HM87-F1
#
_entry.id   AF-L8HM87-F1
#
_cell.length_a   1.000
_cell.length_b   1.000
_cell.length_c   1.000
_cell.angle_alpha   90.00
_cell.angle_beta   90.00
_cell.angle_gamma   90.00
#
_symmetry.space_group_name_H-M   'P 1'
#
loop_
_entity.id
_entity.type
_entity.pdbx_description
1 polymer ?
#
loop_
_entity_poly.entity_id
_entity_poly.type
_entity_poly.pdbx_seq_one_letter_code
_entity_poly.pdbx_strand_id
1 'polypeptide(L)'
;LSISSALAMVLLGARGNTAAQMCQTLSLNKSSGGGEDVHQGFQNLLCEVNRTDTRYLLRTANRLFGEKTYNFLSSFKDSCRKFYQAEMEELDFVCATEESRKHINTWVAEKTEGEDVSRLLFTQYLN
;
A
#
# COMPACT_ATOMS: atom_id res chain seq x y z
N LEU A 1 3.80 -3.32 -10.89
CA LEU A 1 4.53 -3.34 -9.60
C LEU A 1 3.70 -2.72 -8.47
N SER A 2 3.37 -1.43 -8.52
CA SER A 2 2.62 -0.75 -7.43
C SER A 2 1.32 -1.47 -7.03
N ILE A 3 0.46 -1.86 -7.98
CA ILE A 3 -0.78 -2.62 -7.68
C ILE A 3 -0.49 -3.94 -6.96
N SER A 4 0.47 -4.71 -7.46
CA SER A 4 0.86 -6.00 -6.86
C SER A 4 1.44 -5.81 -5.46
N SER A 5 2.25 -4.77 -5.25
CA SER A 5 2.80 -4.42 -3.93
C SER A 5 1.69 -4.01 -2.96
N ALA A 6 0.72 -3.20 -3.41
CA ALA A 6 -0.43 -2.81 -2.60
C ALA A 6 -1.29 -4.00 -2.18
N LEU A 7 -1.59 -4.91 -3.10
CA LEU A 7 -2.33 -6.12 -2.80
C LEU A 7 -1.54 -7.08 -1.89
N ALA A 8 -0.22 -7.20 -2.09
CA ALA A 8 0.63 -8.00 -1.22
C ALA A 8 0.76 -7.42 0.19
N MET A 9 0.70 -6.08 0.36
CA MET A 9 0.57 -5.45 1.68
C MET A 9 -0.73 -5.85 2.38
N VAL A 10 -1.86 -5.86 1.66
CA VAL A 10 -3.15 -6.29 2.23
C VAL A 10 -3.11 -7.78 2.59
N LEU A 11 -2.37 -8.60 1.85
CA LEU A 11 -2.20 -10.03 2.14
C LEU A 11 -1.52 -10.28 3.50
N LEU A 12 -0.62 -9.40 3.98
CA LEU A 12 -0.01 -9.52 5.32
C LEU A 12 -1.08 -9.65 6.43
N GLY A 13 -2.17 -8.90 6.29
CA GLY A 13 -3.27 -8.87 7.27
C GLY A 13 -4.41 -9.85 6.96
N ALA A 14 -4.48 -10.38 5.74
CA ALA A 14 -5.54 -11.30 5.34
C ALA A 14 -5.34 -12.71 5.94
N ARG A 15 -6.44 -13.41 6.24
CA ARG A 15 -6.44 -14.80 6.72
C ARG A 15 -7.57 -15.59 6.06
N GLY A 16 -7.53 -16.92 6.17
CA GLY A 16 -8.55 -17.81 5.65
C GLY A 16 -8.80 -17.65 4.15
N ASN A 17 -10.07 -17.62 3.75
CA ASN A 17 -10.49 -17.54 2.34
C ASN A 17 -10.01 -16.25 1.65
N THR A 18 -9.97 -15.13 2.37
CA THR A 18 -9.50 -13.85 1.83
C THR A 18 -8.03 -13.96 1.40
N ALA A 19 -7.17 -14.53 2.25
CA ALA A 19 -5.77 -14.75 1.90
C ALA A 19 -5.62 -15.70 0.70
N ALA A 20 -6.40 -16.79 0.68
CA ALA A 20 -6.35 -17.77 -0.41
C ALA A 20 -6.71 -17.15 -1.77
N GLN A 21 -7.78 -16.36 -1.84
CA GLN A 21 -8.20 -15.66 -3.06
C GLN A 21 -7.16 -14.65 -3.54
N MET A 22 -6.54 -13.92 -2.61
CA MET A 22 -5.49 -12.96 -2.93
C MET A 22 -4.22 -13.64 -3.46
N CYS A 23 -3.77 -14.72 -2.82
CA CYS A 23 -2.61 -15.50 -3.29
C CYS A 23 -2.84 -16.07 -4.70
N GLN A 24 -4.03 -16.60 -4.97
CA GLN A 24 -4.40 -17.10 -6.29
C GLN A 24 -4.39 -16.00 -7.35
N THR A 25 -5.00 -14.85 -7.06
CA THR A 25 -5.09 -13.72 -7.98
C THR A 25 -3.71 -13.14 -8.30
N LEU A 26 -2.83 -13.06 -7.30
CA LEU A 26 -1.46 -12.59 -7.46
C LEU A 26 -0.51 -13.67 -8.03
N SER A 27 -1.01 -14.87 -8.34
CA SER A 27 -0.22 -16.02 -8.81
C SER A 27 0.93 -16.42 -7.88
N LEU A 28 0.85 -16.08 -6.59
CA LEU A 28 1.88 -16.34 -5.58
C LEU A 28 1.98 -17.84 -5.22
N ASN A 29 0.94 -18.60 -5.54
CA ASN A 29 0.86 -20.05 -5.35
C ASN A 29 1.97 -20.81 -6.11
N LYS A 30 2.57 -20.20 -7.15
CA LYS A 30 3.67 -20.79 -7.93
C LYS A 30 5.05 -20.53 -7.31
N SER A 31 5.17 -19.53 -6.45
CA SER A 31 6.42 -19.16 -5.78
C SER A 31 6.67 -19.95 -4.49
N SER A 32 5.69 -20.72 -4.03
CA SER A 32 5.77 -21.59 -2.84
C SER A 32 6.76 -22.76 -2.97
N GLY A 33 7.46 -22.89 -4.11
CA GLY A 33 8.42 -23.94 -4.40
C GLY A 33 9.84 -23.73 -3.83
N GLY A 34 10.09 -22.62 -3.13
CA GLY A 34 11.44 -22.36 -2.60
C GLY A 34 11.49 -21.28 -1.54
N GLY A 35 10.96 -21.55 -0.34
CA GLY A 35 11.37 -20.99 0.97
C GLY A 35 11.34 -19.47 1.22
N GLU A 36 11.34 -18.62 0.20
CA GLU A 36 11.34 -17.17 0.36
C GLU A 36 9.92 -16.69 0.64
N ASP A 37 9.75 -16.04 1.80
CA ASP A 37 8.54 -15.31 2.15
C ASP A 37 8.25 -14.31 1.01
N VAL A 38 7.05 -14.37 0.42
CA VAL A 38 6.61 -13.46 -0.64
C VAL A 38 6.87 -12.00 -0.27
N HIS A 39 6.70 -11.66 1.00
CA HIS A 39 6.93 -10.30 1.50
C HIS A 39 8.42 -9.91 1.45
N GLN A 40 9.34 -10.86 1.65
CA GLN A 40 10.78 -10.64 1.47
C GLN A 40 11.13 -10.39 0.00
N GLY A 41 10.50 -11.11 -0.92
CA GLY A 41 10.66 -10.88 -2.36
C GLY A 41 10.22 -9.46 -2.77
N PHE A 42 9.07 -9.01 -2.25
CA PHE A 42 8.60 -7.63 -2.47
C PHE A 42 9.52 -6.59 -1.82
N GLN A 43 10.07 -6.87 -0.64
CA GLN A 43 11.03 -5.98 0.02
C GLN A 43 12.27 -5.77 -0.86
N ASN A 44 12.88 -6.84 -1.35
CA ASN A 44 14.05 -6.77 -2.21
C ASN A 44 13.75 -6.00 -3.50
N LEU A 45 12.61 -6.29 -4.13
CA LEU A 45 12.19 -5.62 -5.37
C LEU A 45 11.94 -4.12 -5.16
N LEU A 46 11.27 -3.73 -4.08
CA LEU A 46 11.01 -2.32 -3.77
C LEU A 46 12.31 -1.57 -3.41
N CYS A 47 13.22 -2.22 -2.68
CA CYS A 47 14.54 -1.66 -2.42
C CYS A 47 15.30 -1.37 -3.71
N GLU A 48 15.32 -2.31 -4.66
CA GLU A 48 16.03 -2.16 -5.95
C GLU A 48 15.38 -1.13 -6.88
N VAL A 49 14.05 -1.04 -6.89
CA VAL A 49 13.30 -0.12 -7.74
C VAL A 49 13.36 1.33 -7.24
N ASN A 50 13.36 1.54 -5.93
CA ASN A 50 13.43 2.88 -5.34
C ASN A 50 14.87 3.39 -5.13
N ARG A 51 15.87 2.73 -5.72
CA ARG A 51 17.27 3.17 -5.64
C ARG A 51 17.45 4.52 -6.31
N THR A 52 18.24 5.39 -5.68
CA THR A 52 18.53 6.74 -6.18
C THR A 52 19.80 6.81 -7.03
N ASP A 53 20.58 5.72 -7.10
CA ASP A 53 21.84 5.63 -7.85
C ASP A 53 21.67 5.03 -9.27
N THR A 54 20.44 5.03 -9.78
CA THR A 54 20.10 4.48 -11.10
C THR A 54 20.04 5.55 -12.19
N ARG A 55 20.20 5.13 -13.45
CA ARG A 55 20.04 6.00 -14.64
C ARG A 55 18.59 6.42 -14.92
N TYR A 56 17.64 5.96 -14.09
CA TYR A 56 16.22 6.28 -14.15
C TYR A 56 15.78 6.85 -12.81
N LEU A 57 14.76 7.72 -12.83
CA LEU A 57 14.04 8.17 -11.64
C LEU A 57 12.70 7.43 -11.59
N LEU A 58 12.56 6.49 -10.66
CA LEU A 58 11.30 5.80 -10.41
C LEU A 58 11.01 5.89 -8.91
N ARG A 59 9.89 6.51 -8.57
CA ARG A 59 9.43 6.64 -7.18
C ARG A 59 8.13 5.87 -7.02
N THR A 60 8.14 4.81 -6.22
CA THR A 60 6.91 4.13 -5.82
C THR A 60 6.53 4.57 -4.41
N ALA A 61 5.37 5.18 -4.25
CA ALA A 61 4.80 5.56 -2.96
C ALA A 61 3.44 4.87 -2.77
N ASN A 62 3.43 3.82 -1.95
CA ASN A 62 2.18 3.17 -1.54
C ASN A 62 1.96 3.45 -0.04
N ARG A 63 0.74 3.82 0.34
CA ARG A 63 0.34 4.04 1.75
C ARG A 63 -1.03 3.40 1.97
N LEU A 64 -1.23 2.88 3.18
CA LEU A 64 -2.55 2.42 3.63
C LEU A 64 -3.17 3.53 4.47
N PHE A 65 -4.43 3.85 4.21
CA PHE A 65 -5.22 4.74 5.04
C PHE A 65 -6.37 3.95 5.67
N GLY A 66 -6.42 3.94 7.00
CA GLY A 66 -7.44 3.25 7.78
C GLY A 66 -8.33 4.23 8.52
N GLU A 67 -9.57 3.86 8.78
CA GLU A 67 -10.45 4.63 9.66
C GLU A 67 -9.95 4.55 11.12
N LYS A 68 -9.78 5.71 11.78
CA LYS A 68 -9.20 5.83 13.13
C LYS A 68 -10.00 5.14 14.23
N THR A 69 -11.27 4.84 14.01
CA THR A 69 -12.10 4.10 14.99
C THR A 69 -11.74 2.61 15.07
N TYR A 70 -10.96 2.08 14.12
CA TYR A 70 -10.47 0.70 14.17
C TYR A 70 -9.13 0.59 14.88
N ASN A 71 -8.96 -0.49 15.64
CA ASN A 71 -7.70 -0.81 16.30
C ASN A 71 -6.82 -1.66 15.38
N PHE A 72 -5.82 -1.02 14.75
CA PHE A 72 -4.85 -1.71 13.93
C PHE A 72 -3.71 -2.29 14.78
N LEU A 73 -3.35 -3.54 14.51
CA LEU A 73 -2.25 -4.22 15.21
C LEU A 73 -0.92 -3.53 14.92
N SER A 74 -0.14 -3.25 15.96
CA SER A 74 1.22 -2.68 15.80
C SER A 74 2.10 -3.56 14.92
N SER A 75 2.03 -4.89 15.12
CA SER A 75 2.76 -5.87 14.32
C SER A 75 2.44 -5.81 12.82
N PHE A 76 1.20 -5.45 12.46
CA PHE A 76 0.83 -5.23 11.07
C PHE A 76 1.49 -3.97 10.51
N LYS A 77 1.42 -2.84 11.25
CA LYS A 77 2.08 -1.58 10.87
C LYS A 77 3.58 -1.75 10.71
N ASP A 78 4.22 -2.46 11.63
CA ASP A 78 5.65 -2.75 11.60
C ASP A 78 6.02 -3.62 10.38
N SER A 79 5.18 -4.60 10.05
CA SER A 79 5.36 -5.44 8.86
C SER A 79 5.23 -4.63 7.56
N CYS A 80 4.25 -3.74 7.46
CA CYS A 80 4.10 -2.84 6.31
C CYS A 80 5.35 -1.96 6.11
N ARG A 81 5.86 -1.36 7.21
CA ARG A 81 7.08 -0.55 7.15
C ARG A 81 8.29 -1.38 6.74
N LYS A 82 8.46 -2.57 7.34
CA LYS A 82 9.60 -3.46 7.08
C LYS A 82 9.67 -3.95 5.63
N PHE A 83 8.57 -4.52 5.13
CA PHE A 83 8.58 -5.21 3.84
C PHE A 83 8.25 -4.31 2.66
N TYR A 84 7.54 -3.20 2.88
CA TYR A 84 7.00 -2.38 1.79
C TYR A 84 7.43 -0.91 1.84
N GLN A 85 8.19 -0.51 2.87
CA GLN A 85 8.56 0.89 3.11
C GLN A 85 7.33 1.81 3.14
N ALA A 86 6.18 1.24 3.49
CA ALA A 86 4.87 1.87 3.47
C ALA A 86 4.40 2.09 4.90
N GLU A 87 3.88 3.28 5.16
CA GLU A 87 3.22 3.58 6.42
C GLU A 87 1.74 3.30 6.33
N MET A 88 1.15 3.04 7.49
CA MET A 88 -0.30 3.04 7.67
C MET A 88 -0.67 4.27 8.48
N GLU A 89 -1.52 5.10 7.90
CA GLU A 89 -2.04 6.31 8.52
C GLU A 89 -3.51 6.12 8.88
N GLU A 90 -3.90 6.60 10.05
CA GLU A 90 -5.28 6.55 10.52
C GLU A 90 -5.92 7.93 10.31
N LEU A 91 -7.03 7.94 9.57
CA LEU A 91 -7.79 9.13 9.24
C LEU A 91 -9.23 9.02 9.75
N ASP A 92 -9.90 10.16 9.85
CA ASP A 92 -11.30 10.24 10.24
C ASP A 92 -12.19 10.29 9.00
N PHE A 93 -12.51 9.12 8.46
CA PHE A 93 -13.41 8.98 7.32
C PHE A 93 -14.88 9.14 7.73
N VAL A 94 -15.24 8.93 9.00
CA VAL A 94 -16.63 9.03 9.48
C VAL A 94 -17.05 10.47 9.74
N CYS A 95 -16.26 11.23 10.51
CA CYS A 95 -16.61 12.59 10.93
C CYS A 95 -15.91 13.68 10.10
N ALA A 96 -14.83 13.35 9.37
CA ALA A 96 -14.05 14.31 8.59
C ALA A 96 -13.74 13.79 7.17
N THR A 97 -14.73 13.21 6.49
CA THR A 97 -14.57 12.54 5.20
C THR A 97 -13.90 13.42 4.13
N GLU A 98 -14.36 14.67 3.97
CA GLU A 98 -13.82 15.58 2.96
C GLU A 98 -12.39 16.05 3.28
N GLU A 99 -12.06 16.25 4.54
CA GLU A 99 -10.70 16.61 4.95
C GLU A 99 -9.75 15.42 4.78
N SER A 100 -10.18 14.21 5.14
CA SER A 100 -9.43 12.98 4.88
C SER A 100 -9.20 12.75 3.38
N ARG A 101 -10.20 13.04 2.53
CA ARG A 101 -10.06 12.98 1.06
C ARG A 101 -9.03 13.97 0.54
N LYS A 102 -9.09 15.24 0.97
CA LYS A 102 -8.11 16.26 0.59
C LYS A 102 -6.71 15.86 1.04
N HIS A 103 -6.56 15.38 2.26
CA HIS A 103 -5.29 14.91 2.81
C HIS A 103 -4.66 13.80 1.96
N ILE A 104 -5.45 12.78 1.59
CA ILE A 104 -4.98 11.70 0.71
C ILE A 104 -4.53 12.25 -0.64
N ASN A 105 -5.32 13.11 -1.27
CA ASN A 105 -4.99 13.68 -2.58
C ASN A 105 -3.72 14.56 -2.51
N THR A 106 -3.57 15.37 -1.47
CA THR A 106 -2.36 16.19 -1.24
C THR A 106 -1.15 15.30 -1.04
N TRP A 107 -1.24 14.27 -0.20
CA TRP A 107 -0.14 13.33 0.03
C TRP A 107 0.29 12.63 -1.26
N VAL A 108 -0.65 12.21 -2.10
CA VAL A 108 -0.31 11.60 -3.40
C VAL A 108 0.40 12.61 -4.30
N ALA A 109 -0.15 13.82 -4.44
CA ALA A 109 0.43 14.86 -5.30
C ALA A 109 1.86 15.24 -4.89
N GLU A 110 2.14 15.31 -3.58
CA GLU A 110 3.49 15.51 -3.05
C GLU A 110 4.46 14.38 -3.41
N LYS A 111 3.97 13.12 -3.43
CA LYS A 111 4.79 11.96 -3.78
C LYS A 111 5.01 11.78 -5.28
N THR A 112 4.17 12.37 -6.11
CA THR A 112 4.28 12.34 -7.58
C THR A 112 4.83 13.64 -8.17
N GLU A 113 5.59 14.42 -7.37
CA GLU A 113 6.25 15.66 -7.80
C GLU A 113 5.30 16.67 -8.49
N GLY A 114 4.03 16.69 -8.08
CA GLY A 114 3.03 17.62 -8.60
C GLY A 114 2.44 17.27 -9.97
N GLU A 115 2.69 16.07 -10.52
CA GLU A 115 1.86 15.57 -11.62
C GLU A 115 0.39 15.52 -11.18
N ASP A 116 -0.54 15.81 -12.10
CA ASP A 116 -1.97 16.05 -11.85
C ASP A 116 -2.75 14.78 -11.44
N VAL A 117 -2.32 14.18 -10.32
CA VAL A 117 -2.97 13.09 -9.59
C VAL A 117 -3.90 13.66 -8.51
N SER A 118 -4.15 14.97 -8.56
CA SER A 118 -4.96 15.80 -7.66
C SER A 118 -6.40 15.30 -7.44
N ARG A 119 -6.83 14.27 -8.16
CA ARG A 119 -8.19 13.70 -8.17
C ARG A 119 -8.19 12.17 -8.07
N LEU A 120 -7.24 11.58 -7.35
CA LEU A 120 -7.22 10.12 -7.15
C LEU A 120 -8.50 9.63 -6.44
N LEU A 121 -9.02 10.42 -5.51
CA LEU A 121 -10.37 10.27 -4.97
C LEU A 121 -11.31 11.35 -5.54
N PHE A 122 -12.23 10.94 -6.41
CA PHE A 122 -13.29 11.78 -6.99
C PHE A 122 -14.46 11.98 -6.01
N THR A 123 -15.18 13.09 -6.15
CA THR A 123 -16.31 13.53 -5.31
C THR A 123 -17.60 12.69 -5.43
N GLN A 124 -17.56 11.46 -5.95
CA GLN A 124 -18.79 10.71 -6.20
C GLN A 124 -19.21 9.88 -4.98
N TYR A 125 -20.43 10.18 -4.50
CA TYR A 125 -21.24 9.49 -3.48
C TYR A 125 -21.03 9.88 -2.00
N LEU A 126 -21.12 11.18 -1.70
CA LEU A 126 -21.64 11.65 -0.41
C LEU A 126 -22.84 12.58 -0.66
N ASN A 127 -23.97 11.98 -1.04
CA ASN A 127 -25.29 12.59 -0.94
C ASN A 127 -26.14 11.72 -0.02
#